data_AF-A0A7S1RAH2-F1
#
_entry.id   AF-A0A7S1RAH2-F1
#
_cell.length_a   1.000
_cell.length_b   1.000
_cell.length_c   1.000
_cell.angle_alpha   90.00
_cell.angle_beta   90.00
_cell.angle_gamma   90.00
#
_symmetry.space_group_name_H-M   'P 1'
#
loop_
_entity.id
_entity.type
_entity.pdbx_description
1 polymer ?
#
loop_
_entity_poly.entity_id
_entity_poly.type
_entity_poly.pdbx_seq_one_letter_code
_entity_poly.pdbx_strand_id
1 'polypeptide(L)'
;ALTAKAHFTQKCLRAWYDQGGSAGASPHAWIWWAYPAVFFLKCAVWFFRGLTYAQRSRRADKSTKGEVVRGIIRRETLVAKAYALFFQLFTVPATLTETPQLFHVHKQVQPYAVFKAENHRSWIVGWPSKEQQQIESSGSKKMTLTVAVIFDLPLSLLTFMAKYVGLEDLNYALLLSLCLSLCLLLGNAVQLWTLVGNRSKFYAQLRRLTQGGLQAVCDGDEHCEQRLIELISNHRLLEQHFGERIPADVRKK
;
A
#
# COMPACT_ATOMS: atom_id res chain seq x y z
N ALA A 1 -25.73 -41.50 -20.13
CA ALA A 1 -24.72 -41.89 -19.10
C ALA A 1 -24.36 -40.72 -18.16
N LEU A 2 -24.06 -39.52 -18.66
CA LEU A 2 -23.71 -38.35 -17.83
C LEU A 2 -24.88 -37.82 -16.97
N THR A 3 -26.10 -37.82 -17.49
CA THR A 3 -27.31 -37.38 -16.77
C THR A 3 -27.69 -38.30 -15.59
N ALA A 4 -27.48 -39.61 -15.74
CA ALA A 4 -27.74 -40.58 -14.67
C ALA A 4 -26.75 -40.46 -13.50
N LYS A 5 -25.48 -40.13 -13.78
CA LYS A 5 -24.46 -39.87 -12.75
C LYS A 5 -24.78 -38.60 -11.93
N ALA A 6 -25.22 -37.53 -12.60
CA ALA A 6 -25.61 -36.29 -11.92
C ALA A 6 -26.80 -36.50 -10.96
N HIS A 7 -27.78 -37.30 -11.37
CA HIS A 7 -28.95 -37.62 -10.55
C HIS A 7 -28.61 -38.47 -9.31
N PHE A 8 -27.63 -39.37 -9.43
CA PHE A 8 -27.18 -40.21 -8.32
C PHE A 8 -26.41 -39.40 -7.27
N THR A 9 -25.49 -38.53 -7.70
CA THR A 9 -24.76 -37.66 -6.77
C THR A 9 -25.69 -36.71 -6.02
N GLN A 10 -26.73 -36.18 -6.67
CA GLN A 10 -27.71 -35.30 -6.02
C GLN A 10 -28.54 -36.05 -4.96
N LYS A 11 -28.95 -37.30 -5.22
CA LYS A 11 -29.67 -38.13 -4.24
C LYS A 11 -28.83 -38.48 -3.02
N CYS A 12 -27.56 -38.85 -3.20
CA CYS A 12 -26.66 -39.16 -2.10
C CYS A 12 -26.35 -37.92 -1.23
N LEU A 13 -26.20 -36.74 -1.85
CA LEU A 13 -26.01 -35.48 -1.14
C LEU A 13 -27.24 -35.09 -0.29
N ARG A 14 -28.45 -35.25 -0.83
CA ARG A 14 -29.68 -35.01 -0.06
C ARG A 14 -29.86 -35.99 1.09
N ALA A 15 -29.61 -37.29 0.86
CA ALA A 15 -29.70 -38.30 1.92
C ALA A 15 -28.69 -38.04 3.05
N TRP A 16 -27.48 -37.54 2.73
CA TRP A 16 -26.49 -37.15 3.74
C TRP A 16 -26.91 -35.89 4.51
N TYR A 17 -27.52 -34.91 3.82
CA TYR A 17 -28.06 -33.69 4.44
C TYR A 17 -29.23 -33.99 5.39
N ASP A 18 -30.14 -34.88 4.98
CA ASP A 18 -31.34 -35.23 5.75
C ASP A 18 -31.01 -36.09 6.99
N GLN A 19 -29.98 -36.95 6.91
CA GLN A 19 -29.55 -37.77 8.06
C GLN A 19 -28.83 -36.96 9.15
N GLY A 20 -28.28 -35.78 8.83
CA GLY A 20 -27.71 -34.85 9.82
C GLY A 20 -28.75 -34.02 10.60
N GLY A 21 -30.03 -34.09 10.23
CA GLY A 21 -31.09 -33.21 10.74
C GLY A 21 -31.71 -33.57 12.10
N SER A 22 -31.37 -34.71 12.70
CA SER A 22 -32.00 -35.15 13.95
C SER A 22 -31.48 -34.47 15.22
N ALA A 23 -30.52 -33.54 15.10
CA ALA A 23 -30.06 -32.68 16.20
C ALA A 23 -29.96 -31.20 15.79
N GLY A 24 -31.00 -30.64 15.17
CA GLY A 24 -31.44 -29.24 15.27
C GLY A 24 -30.51 -28.08 14.88
N ALA A 25 -29.22 -28.29 14.68
CA ALA A 25 -28.25 -27.27 14.29
C ALA A 25 -27.65 -27.65 12.94
N SER A 26 -27.86 -26.80 11.92
CA SER A 26 -27.19 -27.02 10.65
C SER A 26 -25.67 -27.02 10.89
N PRO A 27 -24.91 -28.00 10.34
CA PRO A 27 -23.46 -28.13 10.57
C PRO A 27 -22.65 -26.90 10.12
N HIS A 28 -23.30 -25.89 9.54
CA HIS A 28 -22.75 -24.66 9.01
C HIS A 28 -23.25 -23.40 9.72
N ALA A 29 -23.95 -23.54 10.85
CA ALA A 29 -24.40 -22.41 11.68
C ALA A 29 -23.24 -21.47 12.07
N TRP A 30 -22.02 -21.99 12.20
CA TRP A 30 -20.82 -21.21 12.50
C TRP A 30 -20.44 -20.20 11.40
N ILE A 31 -20.77 -20.47 10.13
CA ILE A 31 -20.44 -19.58 9.00
C ILE A 31 -21.18 -18.25 9.13
N TRP A 32 -22.45 -18.30 9.58
CA TRP A 32 -23.29 -17.13 9.81
C TRP A 32 -22.75 -16.18 10.88
N TRP A 33 -21.97 -16.70 11.83
CA TRP A 33 -21.30 -15.90 12.87
C TRP A 33 -19.88 -15.52 12.48
N ALA A 34 -19.16 -16.40 11.78
CA ALA A 34 -17.79 -16.17 11.33
C ALA A 34 -17.72 -15.01 10.32
N TYR A 35 -18.65 -14.92 9.37
CA TYR A 35 -18.66 -13.84 8.38
C TYR A 35 -18.75 -12.43 9.00
N PRO A 36 -19.79 -12.09 9.79
CA PRO A 36 -19.87 -10.77 10.40
C PRO A 36 -18.70 -10.51 11.36
N ALA A 37 -18.22 -11.52 12.09
CA ALA A 37 -17.06 -11.36 12.97
C ALA A 37 -15.80 -10.94 12.20
N VAL A 38 -15.46 -11.63 11.09
CA VAL A 38 -14.30 -11.29 10.25
C VAL A 38 -14.50 -9.92 9.58
N PHE A 39 -15.72 -9.59 9.16
CA PHE A 39 -16.03 -8.29 8.57
C PHE A 39 -15.83 -7.14 9.58
N PHE A 40 -16.39 -7.25 10.78
CA PHE A 40 -16.21 -6.23 11.82
C PHE A 40 -14.76 -6.12 12.26
N LEU A 41 -14.02 -7.24 12.34
CA LEU A 41 -12.60 -7.22 12.63
C LEU A 41 -11.81 -6.49 11.53
N LYS A 42 -12.12 -6.74 10.25
CA LYS A 42 -11.54 -6.01 9.11
C LYS A 42 -11.80 -4.50 9.25
N CYS A 43 -13.06 -4.11 9.48
CA CYS A 43 -13.44 -2.71 9.65
C CYS A 43 -12.71 -2.05 10.83
N ALA A 44 -12.60 -2.74 11.96
CA ALA A 44 -11.88 -2.25 13.14
C ALA A 44 -10.39 -2.06 12.84
N VAL A 45 -9.72 -3.07 12.28
CA VAL A 45 -8.30 -3.00 11.92
C VAL A 45 -8.06 -1.86 10.92
N TRP A 46 -8.89 -1.76 9.89
CA TRP A 46 -8.82 -0.70 8.89
C TRP A 46 -8.99 0.70 9.51
N PHE A 47 -9.99 0.88 10.39
CA PHE A 47 -10.24 2.12 11.10
C PHE A 47 -9.09 2.51 12.04
N PHE A 48 -8.63 1.60 12.90
CA PHE A 48 -7.52 1.86 13.83
C PHE A 48 -6.23 2.18 13.08
N ARG A 49 -5.96 1.47 11.97
CA ARG A 49 -4.80 1.76 11.12
C ARG A 49 -4.92 3.13 10.48
N GLY A 50 -6.07 3.48 9.90
CA GLY A 50 -6.34 4.82 9.36
C GLY A 50 -6.12 5.92 10.40
N LEU A 51 -6.60 5.71 11.63
CA LEU A 51 -6.40 6.63 12.75
C LEU A 51 -4.92 6.78 13.13
N THR A 52 -4.18 5.66 13.27
CA THR A 52 -2.75 5.72 13.59
C THR A 52 -1.93 6.40 12.49
N TYR A 53 -2.28 6.17 11.23
CA TYR A 53 -1.63 6.83 10.10
C TYR A 53 -1.91 8.33 10.09
N ALA A 54 -3.18 8.75 10.24
CA ALA A 54 -3.56 10.15 10.31
C ALA A 54 -2.85 10.88 11.48
N GLN A 55 -2.71 10.21 12.63
CA GLN A 55 -1.95 10.75 13.76
C GLN A 55 -0.46 10.90 13.46
N ARG A 56 0.16 9.90 12.81
CA ARG A 56 1.59 9.95 12.42
C ARG A 56 1.85 11.02 11.37
N SER A 57 1.01 11.10 10.34
CA SER A 57 1.09 12.11 9.29
C SER A 57 1.04 13.52 9.89
N ARG A 58 0.10 13.78 10.81
CA ARG A 58 0.05 15.05 11.53
C ARG A 58 1.28 15.36 12.39
N ARG A 59 1.87 14.35 13.05
CA ARG A 59 3.10 14.54 13.82
C ARG A 59 4.26 14.90 12.88
N ALA A 60 4.35 14.26 11.73
CA ALA A 60 5.34 14.58 10.71
C ALA A 60 5.14 16.02 10.19
N ASP A 61 3.92 16.44 9.89
CA ASP A 61 3.64 17.81 9.44
C ASP A 61 4.02 18.86 10.48
N LYS A 62 3.69 18.63 11.75
CA LYS A 62 4.12 19.49 12.87
C LYS A 62 5.64 19.58 13.03
N SER A 63 6.36 18.52 12.69
CA SER A 63 7.82 18.47 12.75
C SER A 63 8.47 19.18 11.57
N THR A 64 7.77 19.32 10.43
CA THR A 64 8.39 19.83 9.20
C THR A 64 8.01 21.27 8.90
N LYS A 65 6.82 21.71 9.28
CA LYS A 65 6.43 23.12 9.21
C LYS A 65 6.80 23.75 10.54
N GLY A 66 7.91 24.50 10.57
CA GLY A 66 8.32 25.31 11.72
C GLY A 66 7.25 26.34 12.16
N GLU A 67 6.19 26.50 11.38
CA GLU A 67 5.00 27.27 11.72
C GLU A 67 3.99 26.40 12.46
N VAL A 68 4.11 26.40 13.79
CA VAL A 68 3.01 26.00 14.65
C VAL A 68 1.93 27.07 14.50
N VAL A 69 0.87 26.78 13.74
CA VAL A 69 -0.38 27.57 13.82
C VAL A 69 -0.92 27.40 15.26
N ARG A 70 -0.49 28.28 16.16
CA ARG A 70 -0.95 28.36 17.55
C ARG A 70 -2.30 29.08 17.55
N GLY A 71 -3.30 28.51 18.22
CA GLY A 71 -4.63 29.13 18.37
C GLY A 71 -5.78 28.41 17.65
N ILE A 72 -5.54 27.29 16.96
CA ILE A 72 -6.63 26.50 16.36
C ILE A 72 -7.54 25.95 17.46
N ILE A 73 -8.84 26.25 17.34
CA ILE A 73 -9.87 25.81 18.28
C ILE A 73 -9.94 24.27 18.29
N ARG A 74 -10.13 23.65 19.45
CA ARG A 74 -10.18 22.17 19.59
C ARG A 74 -11.12 21.51 18.57
N ARG A 75 -12.24 22.18 18.25
CA ARG A 75 -13.23 21.75 17.24
C ARG A 75 -12.62 21.61 15.84
N GLU A 76 -11.93 22.62 15.34
CA GLU A 76 -11.29 22.60 14.02
C GLU A 76 -10.21 21.53 13.94
N THR A 77 -9.47 21.32 15.02
CA THR A 77 -8.48 20.24 15.13
C THR A 77 -9.14 18.87 14.98
N LEU A 78 -10.35 18.68 15.53
CA LEU A 78 -11.14 17.45 15.49
C LEU A 78 -11.75 17.22 14.10
N VAL A 79 -12.33 18.27 13.51
CA VAL A 79 -12.86 18.27 12.15
C VAL A 79 -11.76 17.91 11.14
N ALA A 80 -10.58 18.53 11.25
CA ALA A 80 -9.45 18.18 10.38
C ALA A 80 -8.88 16.77 10.64
N LYS A 81 -9.01 16.20 11.86
CA LYS A 81 -8.72 14.77 12.08
C LYS A 81 -9.74 13.88 11.37
N ALA A 82 -11.01 14.25 11.42
CA ALA A 82 -12.08 13.50 10.77
C ALA A 82 -11.90 13.53 9.24
N TYR A 83 -11.55 14.67 8.65
CA TYR A 83 -11.23 14.76 7.22
C TYR A 83 -9.99 13.94 6.84
N ALA A 84 -8.90 14.05 7.61
CA ALA A 84 -7.70 13.25 7.33
C ALA A 84 -7.98 11.75 7.44
N LEU A 85 -8.80 11.33 8.41
CA LEU A 85 -9.25 9.96 8.53
C LEU A 85 -10.11 9.56 7.32
N PHE A 86 -11.12 10.36 6.96
CA PHE A 86 -12.00 10.12 5.83
C PHE A 86 -11.21 9.95 4.53
N PHE A 87 -10.33 10.89 4.18
CA PHE A 87 -9.52 10.78 2.97
C PHE A 87 -8.64 9.53 2.98
N GLN A 88 -8.04 9.19 4.12
CA GLN A 88 -7.24 7.97 4.25
C GLN A 88 -8.07 6.69 4.06
N LEU A 89 -9.28 6.66 4.60
CA LEU A 89 -10.20 5.52 4.47
C LEU A 89 -10.61 5.33 3.01
N PHE A 90 -11.01 6.40 2.32
CA PHE A 90 -11.43 6.34 0.92
C PHE A 90 -10.27 6.33 -0.08
N THR A 91 -9.02 6.19 0.39
CA THR A 91 -7.81 6.23 -0.45
C THR A 91 -7.78 7.46 -1.36
N VAL A 92 -8.36 8.56 -0.90
CA VAL A 92 -8.34 9.83 -1.62
C VAL A 92 -6.95 10.45 -1.39
N PRO A 93 -6.24 10.83 -2.46
CA PRO A 93 -4.96 11.50 -2.33
C PRO A 93 -5.10 12.75 -1.47
N ALA A 94 -4.23 12.89 -0.47
CA ALA A 94 -4.28 13.99 0.48
C ALA A 94 -3.83 15.31 -0.16
N THR A 95 -3.08 15.23 -1.26
CA THR A 95 -2.61 16.38 -2.03
C THR A 95 -2.99 16.23 -3.51
N LEU A 96 -3.27 17.35 -4.18
CA LEU A 96 -3.50 17.36 -5.64
C LEU A 96 -2.29 16.84 -6.43
N THR A 97 -1.10 16.93 -5.85
CA THR A 97 0.15 16.44 -6.45
C THR A 97 0.28 14.92 -6.41
N GLU A 98 -0.46 14.22 -5.56
CA GLU A 98 -0.55 12.75 -5.53
C GLU A 98 -1.46 12.19 -6.65
N THR A 99 -2.41 12.97 -7.16
CA THR A 99 -3.40 12.52 -8.15
C THR A 99 -2.77 12.03 -9.47
N PRO A 100 -1.85 12.77 -10.14
CA PRO A 100 -1.20 12.29 -11.36
C PRO A 100 -0.41 10.99 -11.16
N GLN A 101 -0.04 10.71 -9.91
CA GLN A 101 0.77 9.56 -9.53
C GLN A 101 -0.05 8.29 -9.35
N LEU A 102 -1.36 8.41 -9.07
CA LEU A 102 -2.29 7.27 -9.10
C LEU A 102 -2.55 6.81 -10.54
N PHE A 103 -2.59 7.75 -11.48
CA PHE A 103 -2.83 7.46 -12.89
C PHE A 103 -1.57 7.03 -13.66
N HIS A 104 -0.37 7.33 -13.15
CA HIS A 104 0.89 7.00 -13.80
C HIS A 104 1.94 6.48 -12.81
N VAL A 105 2.03 5.16 -12.66
CA VAL A 105 3.00 4.48 -11.77
C VAL A 105 4.44 4.92 -12.02
N HIS A 106 4.83 5.13 -13.28
CA HIS A 106 6.20 5.55 -13.61
C HIS A 106 6.49 7.02 -13.31
N LYS A 107 5.47 7.88 -13.15
CA LYS A 107 5.69 9.28 -12.75
C LYS A 107 6.09 9.41 -11.28
N GLN A 108 5.81 8.40 -10.45
CA GLN A 108 6.23 8.36 -9.04
C GLN A 108 7.76 8.29 -8.88
N VAL A 109 8.46 7.74 -9.87
CA VAL A 109 9.91 7.50 -9.83
C VAL A 109 10.72 8.52 -10.61
N GLN A 110 10.08 9.53 -11.24
CA GLN A 110 10.80 10.56 -11.99
C GLN A 110 11.35 11.62 -11.02
N PRO A 111 12.68 11.75 -10.85
CA PRO A 111 13.29 12.75 -9.96
C PRO A 111 13.33 14.14 -10.62
N TYR A 112 12.39 14.43 -11.53
CA TYR A 112 12.37 15.67 -12.28
C TYR A 112 10.92 16.05 -12.59
N ALA A 113 10.62 17.34 -12.43
CA ALA A 113 9.39 17.93 -12.93
C ALA A 113 9.68 18.61 -14.27
N VAL A 114 8.82 18.40 -15.26
CA VAL A 114 8.94 19.06 -16.56
C VAL A 114 7.76 19.99 -16.73
N PHE A 115 8.03 21.27 -16.93
CA PHE A 115 7.01 22.25 -17.29
C PHE A 115 7.34 22.88 -18.65
N LYS A 116 6.28 23.21 -19.40
CA LYS A 116 6.40 23.90 -20.69
C LYS A 116 5.66 25.23 -20.57
N ALA A 117 6.37 26.34 -20.75
CA ALA A 117 5.77 27.66 -20.89
C ALA A 117 6.39 28.36 -22.10
N GLU A 118 5.57 29.09 -22.85
CA GLU A 118 6.01 29.88 -24.01
C GLU A 118 6.87 29.07 -25.01
N ASN A 119 6.49 27.82 -25.28
CA ASN A 119 7.27 26.88 -26.09
C ASN A 119 8.64 26.44 -25.56
N HIS A 120 9.08 26.95 -24.41
CA HIS A 120 10.28 26.48 -23.73
C HIS A 120 9.95 25.32 -22.78
N ARG A 121 10.76 24.26 -22.82
CA ARG A 121 10.63 23.12 -21.92
C ARG A 121 11.70 23.22 -20.85
N SER A 122 11.29 23.53 -19.63
CA SER A 122 12.19 23.59 -18.48
C SER A 122 12.08 22.31 -17.68
N TRP A 123 13.26 21.75 -17.40
CA TRP A 123 13.43 20.57 -16.56
C TRP A 123 13.86 21.06 -15.19
N ILE A 124 12.98 20.95 -14.22
CA ILE A 124 13.34 21.13 -12.82
C ILE A 124 13.80 19.77 -12.35
N VAL A 125 15.12 19.55 -12.39
CA VAL A 125 15.76 18.40 -11.77
C VAL A 125 15.71 18.66 -10.26
N GLY A 126 14.64 18.16 -9.63
CA GLY A 126 14.40 18.35 -8.22
C GLY A 126 14.95 17.18 -7.45
N TRP A 127 15.65 17.47 -6.35
CA TRP A 127 15.82 16.55 -5.23
C TRP A 127 14.52 15.74 -5.02
N PRO A 128 14.58 14.43 -4.68
CA PRO A 128 13.39 13.66 -4.33
C PRO A 128 12.51 14.50 -3.41
N SER A 129 11.36 14.92 -3.92
CA SER A 129 10.53 15.85 -3.17
C SER A 129 10.07 15.13 -1.90
N LYS A 130 9.87 15.87 -0.82
CA LYS A 130 9.36 15.28 0.42
C LYS A 130 8.05 14.53 0.17
N GLU A 131 7.21 15.00 -0.76
CA GLU A 131 6.01 14.28 -1.18
C GLU A 131 6.34 12.96 -1.88
N GLN A 132 7.32 12.96 -2.79
CA GLN A 132 7.79 11.75 -3.48
C GLN A 132 8.37 10.73 -2.51
N GLN A 133 9.17 11.17 -1.52
CA GLN A 133 9.63 10.34 -0.42
C GLN A 133 8.45 9.85 0.45
N GLN A 134 7.50 10.72 0.80
CA GLN A 134 6.29 10.32 1.53
C GLN A 134 5.52 9.26 0.75
N ILE A 135 5.47 9.31 -0.57
CA ILE A 135 4.76 8.36 -1.41
C ILE A 135 5.53 7.02 -1.49
N GLU A 136 6.85 7.05 -1.70
CA GLU A 136 7.70 5.84 -1.69
C GLU A 136 7.82 5.17 -0.31
N SER A 137 7.79 5.97 0.76
CA SER A 137 7.87 5.53 2.15
C SER A 137 6.51 5.24 2.75
N SER A 138 5.43 5.82 2.20
CA SER A 138 4.06 5.50 2.60
C SER A 138 3.79 4.08 2.17
N GLY A 139 3.99 3.17 3.13
CA GLY A 139 3.52 1.80 3.08
C GLY A 139 2.00 1.71 3.04
N SER A 140 1.27 2.75 2.63
CA SER A 140 -0.18 2.77 2.43
C SER A 140 -0.57 1.69 1.42
N LYS A 141 0.11 1.57 0.28
CA LYS A 141 -0.12 0.46 -0.69
C LYS A 141 0.18 -0.92 -0.09
N LYS A 142 1.31 -1.06 0.63
CA LYS A 142 1.66 -2.33 1.33
C LYS A 142 0.61 -2.69 2.37
N MET A 143 0.14 -1.71 3.14
CA MET A 143 -0.83 -1.88 4.21
C MET A 143 -2.20 -2.27 3.66
N THR A 144 -2.67 -1.57 2.62
CA THR A 144 -3.94 -1.92 1.94
C THR A 144 -3.88 -3.32 1.37
N LEU A 145 -2.76 -3.71 0.75
CA LEU A 145 -2.58 -5.08 0.25
C LEU A 145 -2.59 -6.12 1.38
N THR A 146 -1.88 -5.88 2.49
CA THR A 146 -1.85 -6.82 3.62
C THR A 146 -3.25 -6.98 4.24
N VAL A 147 -3.99 -5.89 4.42
CA VAL A 147 -5.36 -5.93 4.93
C VAL A 147 -6.29 -6.65 3.94
N ALA A 148 -6.15 -6.38 2.64
CA ALA A 148 -6.94 -7.04 1.61
C ALA A 148 -6.67 -8.56 1.59
N VAL A 149 -5.41 -8.99 1.62
CA VAL A 149 -5.07 -10.42 1.64
C VAL A 149 -5.58 -11.12 2.90
N ILE A 150 -5.36 -10.52 4.07
CA ILE A 150 -5.71 -11.16 5.36
C ILE A 150 -7.22 -11.25 5.56
N PHE A 151 -7.99 -10.26 5.09
CA PHE A 151 -9.43 -10.20 5.39
C PHE A 151 -10.33 -10.47 4.18
N ASP A 152 -9.98 -9.99 2.98
CA ASP A 152 -10.87 -10.12 1.81
C ASP A 152 -10.87 -11.53 1.24
N LEU A 153 -9.73 -12.23 1.33
CA LEU A 153 -9.64 -13.62 0.87
C LEU A 153 -10.47 -14.56 1.77
N PRO A 154 -10.37 -14.51 3.12
CA PRO A 154 -11.29 -15.27 3.98
C PRO A 154 -12.75 -14.85 3.85
N LEU A 155 -13.06 -13.56 3.70
CA LEU A 155 -14.44 -13.11 3.49
C LEU A 155 -15.02 -13.63 2.18
N SER A 156 -14.24 -13.63 1.10
CA SER A 156 -14.64 -14.19 -0.19
C SER A 156 -14.87 -15.70 -0.09
N LEU A 157 -14.00 -16.41 0.62
CA LEU A 157 -14.14 -17.84 0.87
C LEU A 157 -15.37 -18.16 1.73
N LEU A 158 -15.60 -17.40 2.81
CA LEU A 158 -16.79 -17.56 3.66
C LEU A 158 -18.08 -17.27 2.87
N THR A 159 -18.07 -16.27 2.00
CA THR A 159 -19.21 -15.97 1.11
C THR A 159 -19.46 -17.11 0.13
N PHE A 160 -18.39 -17.70 -0.42
CA PHE A 160 -18.47 -18.86 -1.29
C PHE A 160 -19.04 -20.08 -0.55
N MET A 161 -18.48 -20.39 0.64
CA MET A 161 -18.91 -21.52 1.47
C MET A 161 -20.36 -21.37 1.95
N ALA A 162 -20.76 -20.19 2.43
CA ALA A 162 -22.11 -19.91 2.89
C ALA A 162 -23.17 -20.19 1.80
N LYS A 163 -22.79 -19.98 0.53
CA LYS A 163 -23.71 -20.14 -0.59
C LYS A 163 -23.68 -21.54 -1.21
N TYR A 164 -22.50 -22.16 -1.29
CA TYR A 164 -22.37 -23.53 -1.81
C TYR A 164 -23.00 -24.58 -0.89
N VAL A 165 -23.03 -24.29 0.42
CA VAL A 165 -23.76 -25.06 1.42
C VAL A 165 -25.28 -24.84 1.31
N GLY A 166 -25.71 -23.72 0.72
CA GLY A 166 -27.10 -23.26 0.77
C GLY A 166 -28.00 -23.66 -0.39
N LEU A 167 -27.58 -23.56 -1.66
CA LEU A 167 -28.52 -23.64 -2.81
C LEU A 167 -27.88 -24.14 -4.12
N GLU A 168 -28.66 -24.92 -4.87
CA GLU A 168 -28.35 -25.69 -6.09
C GLU A 168 -28.01 -24.87 -7.36
N ASP A 169 -27.82 -23.54 -7.27
CA ASP A 169 -27.57 -22.68 -8.43
C ASP A 169 -26.25 -21.90 -8.33
N LEU A 170 -25.39 -22.08 -9.34
CA LEU A 170 -24.12 -21.38 -9.48
C LEU A 170 -24.39 -19.90 -9.76
N ASN A 171 -24.30 -19.05 -8.73
CA ASN A 171 -24.51 -17.61 -8.90
C ASN A 171 -23.29 -16.97 -9.58
N TYR A 172 -23.40 -16.80 -10.89
CA TYR A 172 -22.37 -16.20 -11.75
C TYR A 172 -21.90 -14.82 -11.29
N ALA A 173 -22.74 -14.03 -10.62
CA ALA A 173 -22.34 -12.70 -10.12
C ALA A 173 -21.28 -12.79 -9.02
N LEU A 174 -21.34 -13.81 -8.16
CA LEU A 174 -20.30 -14.03 -7.14
C LEU A 174 -19.02 -14.61 -7.72
N LEU A 175 -19.13 -15.54 -8.68
CA LEU A 175 -17.97 -16.04 -9.39
C LEU A 175 -17.24 -14.89 -10.08
N LEU A 176 -17.99 -14.01 -10.76
CA LEU A 176 -17.46 -12.81 -11.37
C LEU A 176 -16.83 -11.87 -10.33
N SER A 177 -17.49 -11.62 -9.20
CA SER A 177 -16.93 -10.79 -8.11
C SER A 177 -15.63 -11.36 -7.55
N LEU A 178 -15.54 -12.69 -7.41
CA LEU A 178 -14.35 -13.38 -6.90
C LEU A 178 -13.22 -13.31 -7.92
N CYS A 179 -13.52 -13.54 -9.21
CA CYS A 179 -12.57 -13.36 -10.31
C CYS A 179 -12.06 -11.92 -10.38
N LEU A 180 -12.94 -10.91 -10.30
CA LEU A 180 -12.56 -9.50 -10.29
C LEU A 180 -11.68 -9.15 -9.08
N SER A 181 -12.02 -9.67 -7.91
CA SER A 181 -11.23 -9.47 -6.68
C SER A 181 -9.85 -10.11 -6.80
N LEU A 182 -9.76 -11.30 -7.39
CA LEU A 182 -8.50 -11.98 -7.66
C LEU A 182 -7.66 -11.21 -8.69
N CYS A 183 -8.26 -10.73 -9.78
CA CYS A 183 -7.59 -9.90 -10.77
C CYS A 183 -7.05 -8.61 -10.15
N LEU A 184 -7.84 -7.93 -9.30
CA LEU A 184 -7.41 -6.74 -8.57
C LEU A 184 -6.23 -7.05 -7.64
N LEU A 185 -6.31 -8.17 -6.91
CA LEU A 185 -5.25 -8.62 -6.02
C LEU A 185 -3.95 -8.88 -6.79
N LEU A 186 -4.03 -9.60 -7.91
CA LEU A 186 -2.88 -9.87 -8.78
C LEU A 186 -2.29 -8.57 -9.35
N GLY A 187 -3.13 -7.65 -9.81
CA GLY A 187 -2.69 -6.33 -10.28
C GLY A 187 -1.93 -5.57 -9.20
N ASN A 188 -2.45 -5.53 -7.97
CA ASN A 188 -1.79 -4.90 -6.84
C ASN A 188 -0.48 -5.59 -6.45
N ALA A 189 -0.43 -6.93 -6.53
CA ALA A 189 0.78 -7.71 -6.28
C ALA A 189 1.88 -7.41 -7.32
N VAL A 190 1.53 -7.34 -8.60
CA VAL A 190 2.45 -6.95 -9.69
C VAL A 190 2.96 -5.52 -9.49
N GLN A 191 2.09 -4.57 -9.15
CA GLN A 191 2.50 -3.20 -8.83
C GLN A 191 3.45 -3.16 -7.62
N LEU A 192 3.18 -3.93 -6.57
CA LEU A 192 4.07 -3.99 -5.42
C LEU A 192 5.43 -4.60 -5.80
N TRP A 193 5.43 -5.68 -6.59
CA TRP A 193 6.64 -6.34 -7.07
C TRP A 193 7.52 -5.38 -7.88
N THR A 194 6.92 -4.64 -8.82
CA THR A 194 7.64 -3.65 -9.63
C THR A 194 8.20 -2.51 -8.78
N LEU A 195 7.45 -2.00 -7.79
CA LEU A 195 7.94 -1.01 -6.84
C LEU A 195 9.14 -1.53 -6.01
N VAL A 196 9.06 -2.76 -5.49
CA VAL A 196 10.16 -3.38 -4.73
C VAL A 196 11.39 -3.59 -5.62
N GLY A 197 11.19 -4.05 -6.85
CA GLY A 197 12.26 -4.22 -7.84
C GLY A 197 12.95 -2.91 -8.18
N ASN A 198 12.19 -1.84 -8.41
CA ASN A 198 12.73 -0.51 -8.68
C ASN A 198 13.49 0.05 -7.46
N ARG A 199 12.96 -0.15 -6.26
CA ARG A 199 13.63 0.27 -5.01
C ARG A 199 14.96 -0.47 -4.81
N SER A 200 15.02 -1.76 -5.11
CA SER A 200 16.26 -2.55 -5.09
C SER A 200 17.30 -2.03 -6.10
N LYS A 201 16.87 -1.74 -7.34
CA LYS A 201 17.74 -1.16 -8.37
C LYS A 201 18.26 0.22 -7.98
N PHE A 202 17.40 1.08 -7.44
CA PHE A 202 17.77 2.41 -6.97
C PHE A 202 18.78 2.33 -5.82
N TYR A 203 18.55 1.46 -4.84
CA TYR A 203 19.51 1.18 -3.77
C TYR A 203 20.89 0.76 -4.31
N ALA A 204 20.91 -0.20 -5.24
CA ALA A 204 22.15 -0.68 -5.84
C ALA A 204 22.87 0.42 -6.63
N GLN A 205 22.14 1.27 -7.35
CA GLN A 205 22.69 2.43 -8.07
C GLN A 205 23.29 3.45 -7.10
N LEU A 206 22.55 3.84 -6.04
CA LEU A 206 23.06 4.78 -5.04
C LEU A 206 24.31 4.26 -4.36
N ARG A 207 24.32 2.96 -4.00
CA ARG A 207 25.47 2.33 -3.35
C ARG A 207 26.70 2.32 -4.26
N ARG A 208 26.53 2.04 -5.55
CA ARG A 208 27.61 2.13 -6.55
C ARG A 208 28.15 3.55 -6.69
N LEU A 209 27.27 4.55 -6.78
CA LEU A 209 27.67 5.96 -6.87
C LEU A 209 28.41 6.41 -5.60
N THR A 210 27.94 5.98 -4.43
CA THR A 210 28.57 6.27 -3.13
C THR A 210 29.96 5.64 -3.04
N GLN A 211 30.11 4.38 -3.46
CA GLN A 211 31.41 3.69 -3.49
C GLN A 211 32.39 4.36 -4.47
N GLY A 212 31.93 4.72 -5.67
CA GLY A 212 32.76 5.43 -6.66
C GLY A 212 33.19 6.82 -6.19
N GLY A 213 32.29 7.57 -5.56
CA GLY A 213 32.59 8.89 -4.99
C GLY A 213 33.61 8.80 -3.85
N LEU A 214 33.51 7.79 -2.98
CA LEU A 214 34.48 7.58 -1.90
C LEU A 214 35.88 7.28 -2.46
N GLN A 215 35.96 6.44 -3.49
CA GLN A 215 37.23 6.11 -4.13
C GLN A 215 37.88 7.34 -4.78
N ALA A 216 37.11 8.14 -5.53
CA ALA A 216 37.62 9.38 -6.13
C ALA A 216 38.13 10.40 -5.10
N VAL A 217 37.47 10.51 -3.95
CA VAL A 217 37.93 11.39 -2.84
C VAL A 217 39.22 10.87 -2.21
N CYS A 218 39.39 9.54 -2.09
CA CYS A 218 40.62 8.93 -1.60
C CYS A 218 41.80 9.09 -2.57
N ASP A 219 41.53 9.05 -3.87
CA ASP A 219 42.54 9.15 -4.93
C ASP A 219 43.04 10.59 -5.16
N GLY A 220 42.44 11.58 -4.49
CA GLY A 220 42.89 12.98 -4.54
C GLY A 220 42.55 13.71 -5.83
N ASP A 221 41.42 13.36 -6.46
CA ASP A 221 40.94 13.95 -7.71
C ASP A 221 40.84 15.49 -7.64
N GLU A 222 41.12 16.20 -8.74
CA GLU A 222 41.16 17.68 -8.80
C GLU A 222 39.82 18.33 -8.38
N HIS A 223 38.73 17.57 -8.46
CA HIS A 223 37.37 18.01 -8.13
C HIS A 223 36.88 17.47 -6.77
N CYS A 224 37.81 17.26 -5.83
CA CYS A 224 37.55 16.63 -4.54
C CYS A 224 36.36 17.23 -3.76
N GLU A 225 36.22 18.56 -3.76
CA GLU A 225 35.12 19.23 -3.03
C GLU A 225 33.75 18.90 -3.62
N GLN A 226 33.61 18.93 -4.95
CA GLN A 226 32.34 18.61 -5.61
C GLN A 226 31.97 17.13 -5.43
N ARG A 227 32.96 16.24 -5.49
CA ARG A 227 32.78 14.80 -5.22
C ARG A 227 32.39 14.53 -3.77
N LEU A 228 32.95 15.27 -2.82
CA LEU A 228 32.58 15.16 -1.41
C LEU A 228 31.13 15.57 -1.17
N ILE A 229 30.66 16.65 -1.81
CA ILE A 229 29.25 17.07 -1.74
C ILE A 229 28.32 16.00 -2.32
N GLU A 230 28.66 15.43 -3.49
CA GLU A 230 27.91 14.32 -4.09
C GLU A 230 27.87 13.09 -3.16
N LEU A 231 29.00 12.74 -2.56
CA LEU A 231 29.12 11.62 -1.63
C LEU A 231 28.24 11.81 -0.38
N ILE A 232 28.29 12.99 0.25
CA ILE A 232 27.45 13.33 1.41
C ILE A 232 25.98 13.29 1.03
N SER A 233 25.62 13.84 -0.14
CA SER A 233 24.25 13.83 -0.65
C SER A 233 23.74 12.39 -0.84
N ASN A 234 24.53 11.53 -1.50
CA ASN A 234 24.18 10.13 -1.71
C ASN A 234 24.05 9.35 -0.38
N HIS A 235 24.93 9.59 0.58
CA HIS A 235 24.83 8.98 1.91
C HIS A 235 23.59 9.44 2.68
N ARG A 236 23.23 10.72 2.59
CA ARG A 236 21.97 11.24 3.17
C ARG A 236 20.76 10.57 2.53
N LEU A 237 20.78 10.35 1.21
CA LEU A 237 19.72 9.63 0.52
C LEU A 237 19.66 8.15 0.94
N LEU A 238 20.80 7.48 1.15
CA LEU A 238 20.84 6.12 1.70
C LEU A 238 20.26 6.05 3.12
N GLU A 239 20.62 7.00 3.99
CA GLU A 239 20.08 7.11 5.35
C GLU A 239 18.56 7.36 5.32
N GLN A 240 18.13 8.31 4.51
CA GLN A 240 16.75 8.75 4.39
C GLN A 240 15.81 7.67 3.81
N HIS A 241 16.27 6.93 2.79
CA HIS A 241 15.44 5.94 2.08
C HIS A 241 15.64 4.51 2.60
N PHE A 242 16.80 4.17 3.18
CA PHE A 242 17.14 2.80 3.53
C PHE A 242 17.62 2.62 4.99
N GLY A 243 17.76 3.71 5.75
CA GLY A 243 18.20 3.66 7.15
C GLY A 243 19.67 3.34 7.32
N GLU A 244 20.48 3.44 6.27
CA GLU A 244 21.92 3.25 6.36
C GLU A 244 22.58 4.48 6.99
N ARG A 245 23.30 4.27 8.10
CA ARG A 245 23.97 5.38 8.79
C ARG A 245 25.14 5.91 7.95
N ILE A 246 25.28 7.23 7.94
CA ILE A 246 26.44 7.89 7.32
C ILE A 246 27.72 7.50 8.10
N PRO A 247 28.79 7.04 7.44
CA PRO A 247 30.06 6.75 8.08
C PRO A 247 30.60 7.97 8.84
N ALA A 248 31.19 7.74 10.01
CA ALA A 248 31.71 8.82 10.86
C ALA A 248 32.76 9.67 10.15
N ASP A 249 33.55 9.06 9.27
CA ASP A 249 34.64 9.71 8.54
C ASP A 249 34.12 10.70 7.47
N VAL A 250 32.95 10.43 6.91
CA VAL A 250 32.26 11.31 5.95
C VAL A 250 31.55 12.45 6.69
N ARG A 251 31.08 12.23 7.93
CA ARG A 251 30.35 13.24 8.71
C ARG A 251 31.26 14.34 9.29
N LYS A 252 32.56 14.05 9.44
CA LYS A 252 33.56 14.99 10.00
C LYS A 252 34.17 15.93 8.97
N LYS A 253 34.06 15.58 7.69
CA LYS A 253 34.50 16.42 6.56
C LYS A 253 33.37 17.32 6.11
#